data_AF-A0A6G3WW82-F1
#
_entry.id   AF-A0A6G3WW82-F1
#
_cell.length_a   1.000
_cell.length_b   1.000
_cell.length_c   1.000
_cell.angle_alpha   90.00
_cell.angle_beta   90.00
_cell.angle_gamma   90.00
#
_symmetry.space_group_name_H-M   'P 1'
#
loop_
_entity.id
_entity.type
_entity.pdbx_description
1 polymer ?
#
loop_
_entity_poly.entity_id
_entity_poly.type
_entity_poly.pdbx_seq_one_letter_code
_entity_poly.pdbx_strand_id
1 'polypeptide(L)'
;EAQNLALLRDDLSTLEFIAVPAPVSALCGEACVVMDFVPGVRDHVEVAELSAERRRALADQTLRAVFEMLFCTGLVHCDLHPGNLRLTRSGSVVVLDAGFVYRVPEVVRENLALFFLNLGFRNGPRCAEAVLASAEQVDGRSDTAAFTADMTRLVDRYGGTTARDFDLIA
;
A
#
# COMPACT_ATOMS: atom_id res chain seq x y z
N GLU A 1 -7.06 -4.64 -16.00
CA GLU A 1 -5.69 -4.11 -15.80
C GLU A 1 -5.44 -2.77 -16.50
N ALA A 2 -5.48 -2.66 -17.85
CA ALA A 2 -5.17 -1.39 -18.53
C ALA A 2 -5.93 -0.17 -17.98
N GLN A 3 -7.22 -0.31 -17.69
CA GLN A 3 -8.01 0.76 -17.05
C GLN A 3 -7.51 1.09 -15.64
N ASN A 4 -7.15 0.08 -14.84
CA ASN A 4 -6.59 0.28 -13.51
C ASN A 4 -5.25 1.01 -13.58
N LEU A 5 -4.40 0.67 -14.56
CA LEU A 5 -3.13 1.33 -14.79
C LEU A 5 -3.31 2.82 -15.11
N ALA A 6 -4.29 3.15 -15.97
CA ALA A 6 -4.65 4.54 -16.24
C ALA A 6 -5.12 5.28 -14.99
N LEU A 7 -6.02 4.66 -14.20
CA LEU A 7 -6.49 5.24 -12.95
C LEU A 7 -5.36 5.49 -11.96
N LEU A 8 -4.47 4.50 -11.75
CA LEU A 8 -3.34 4.62 -10.84
C LEU A 8 -2.36 5.70 -11.28
N ARG A 9 -2.11 5.80 -12.59
CA ARG A 9 -1.25 6.83 -13.16
C ARG A 9 -1.77 8.23 -12.87
N ASP A 10 -3.06 8.45 -13.07
CA ASP A 10 -3.67 9.75 -12.83
C ASP A 10 -3.68 10.07 -11.33
N ASP A 11 -4.01 9.09 -10.49
CA ASP A 11 -4.05 9.19 -9.02
C ASP A 11 -2.69 9.60 -8.43
N LEU A 12 -1.61 9.03 -8.97
CA LEU A 12 -0.25 9.24 -8.47
C LEU A 12 0.53 10.32 -9.25
N SER A 13 -0.13 11.02 -10.18
CA SER A 13 0.52 11.96 -11.10
C SER A 13 1.19 13.17 -10.43
N THR A 14 0.79 13.50 -9.20
CA THR A 14 1.38 14.59 -8.40
C THR A 14 2.66 14.19 -7.66
N LEU A 15 2.96 12.89 -7.60
CA LEU A 15 4.12 12.37 -6.91
C LEU A 15 5.29 12.22 -7.88
N GLU A 16 6.20 13.20 -7.93
CA GLU A 16 7.31 13.24 -8.90
C GLU A 16 8.28 12.05 -8.82
N PHE A 17 8.29 11.32 -7.69
CA PHE A 17 9.18 10.19 -7.46
C PHE A 17 8.59 8.85 -7.91
N ILE A 18 7.32 8.79 -8.31
CA ILE A 18 6.67 7.57 -8.81
C ILE A 18 6.28 7.72 -10.27
N ALA A 19 6.53 6.67 -11.05
CA ALA A 19 6.14 6.61 -12.45
C ALA A 19 5.21 5.43 -12.67
N VAL A 20 4.09 5.69 -13.33
CA VAL A 20 3.16 4.67 -13.82
C VAL A 20 3.04 4.85 -15.33
N PRO A 21 3.35 3.84 -16.15
CA PRO A 21 3.28 3.96 -17.60
C PRO A 21 1.84 4.18 -18.07
N ALA A 22 1.65 5.00 -19.10
CA ALA A 22 0.32 5.12 -19.70
C ALA A 22 0.00 3.89 -20.54
N PRO A 23 -1.18 3.28 -20.40
CA PRO A 23 -1.62 2.22 -21.29
C PRO A 23 -1.90 2.79 -22.69
N VAL A 24 -1.41 2.10 -23.72
CA VAL A 24 -1.74 2.38 -25.12
C VAL A 24 -3.04 1.66 -25.46
N SER A 25 -4.17 2.26 -25.07
CA SER A 25 -5.50 1.62 -25.09
C SER A 25 -5.86 0.94 -26.42
N ALA A 26 -5.44 1.53 -27.55
CA ALA A 26 -5.70 0.98 -28.89
C ALA A 26 -4.95 -0.34 -29.20
N LEU A 27 -3.92 -0.69 -28.41
CA LEU A 27 -3.10 -1.89 -28.57
C LEU A 27 -3.32 -2.91 -27.43
N CYS A 28 -4.15 -2.58 -26.44
CA CYS A 28 -4.53 -3.50 -25.38
C CYS A 28 -5.63 -4.46 -25.86
N GLY A 29 -5.62 -5.68 -25.33
CA GLY A 29 -6.64 -6.69 -25.57
C GLY A 29 -6.79 -7.64 -24.37
N GLU A 30 -7.57 -8.71 -24.55
CA GLU A 30 -7.87 -9.66 -23.46
C GLU A 30 -6.63 -10.38 -22.91
N ALA A 31 -5.60 -10.58 -23.74
CA ALA A 31 -4.40 -11.34 -23.39
C ALA A 31 -3.13 -10.49 -23.28
N CYS A 32 -3.20 -9.18 -23.53
CA CYS A 32 -2.02 -8.31 -23.54
C CYS A 32 -2.36 -6.87 -23.20
N VAL A 33 -1.61 -6.28 -22.27
CA VAL A 33 -1.60 -4.84 -22.00
C VAL A 33 -0.36 -4.24 -22.64
N VAL A 34 -0.55 -3.22 -23.48
CA VAL A 34 0.53 -2.45 -24.08
C VAL A 34 0.55 -1.08 -23.41
N MET A 35 1.74 -0.61 -23.05
CA MET A 35 1.92 0.63 -22.30
C MET A 35 3.24 1.30 -22.67
N ASP A 36 3.38 2.56 -22.28
CA ASP A 36 4.60 3.33 -22.49
C ASP A 36 5.81 2.63 -21.88
N PHE A 37 6.91 2.66 -22.62
CA PHE A 37 8.19 2.25 -22.06
C PHE A 37 8.72 3.35 -21.14
N VAL A 38 8.84 3.06 -19.84
CA VAL A 38 9.40 4.01 -18.86
C VAL A 38 10.92 4.06 -19.02
N PRO A 39 11.52 5.22 -19.36
CA PRO A 39 12.98 5.34 -19.49
C PRO A 39 13.69 4.96 -18.18
N GLY A 40 14.79 4.22 -18.28
CA GLY A 40 15.57 3.79 -17.10
C GLY A 40 14.94 2.63 -16.31
N VAL A 41 13.78 2.10 -16.71
CA VAL A 41 13.16 0.95 -16.02
C VAL A 41 13.99 -0.34 -16.10
N ARG A 42 14.80 -0.46 -17.16
CA ARG A 42 15.78 -1.55 -17.33
C ARG A 42 17.02 -1.38 -16.47
N ASP A 43 17.31 -0.16 -16.03
CA ASP A 43 18.37 0.14 -15.05
C ASP A 43 17.85 -0.09 -13.63
N HIS A 44 17.14 -1.20 -13.44
CA HIS A 44 16.69 -1.65 -12.14
C HIS A 44 17.90 -1.86 -11.23
N VAL A 45 17.79 -1.36 -10.01
CA VAL A 45 18.80 -1.59 -8.98
C VAL A 45 18.18 -2.44 -7.90
N GLU A 46 18.86 -3.55 -7.58
CA GLU A 46 18.49 -4.38 -6.45
C GLU A 46 18.70 -3.61 -5.14
N VAL A 47 17.80 -3.80 -4.18
CA VAL A 47 17.86 -3.09 -2.89
C VAL A 47 19.20 -3.30 -2.17
N ALA A 48 19.83 -4.46 -2.37
CA ALA A 48 21.13 -4.81 -1.81
C ALA A 48 22.31 -3.99 -2.37
N GLU A 49 22.18 -3.44 -3.58
CA GLU A 49 23.22 -2.64 -4.25
C GLU A 49 23.16 -1.16 -3.87
N LEU A 50 22.10 -0.74 -3.18
CA LEU A 50 21.90 0.65 -2.78
C LEU A 50 22.65 0.98 -1.48
N SER A 51 23.16 2.22 -1.40
CA SER A 51 23.63 2.76 -0.12
C SER A 51 22.48 2.83 0.89
N ALA A 52 22.81 2.87 2.18
CA ALA A 52 21.80 2.93 3.24
C ALA A 52 20.90 4.17 3.11
N GLU A 53 21.47 5.30 2.70
CA GLU A 53 20.78 6.57 2.47
C GLU A 53 19.80 6.47 1.30
N ARG A 54 20.23 5.91 0.17
CA ARG A 54 19.37 5.75 -1.02
C ARG A 54 18.24 4.76 -0.76
N ARG A 55 18.52 3.65 -0.09
CA ARG A 55 17.50 2.69 0.33
C ARG A 55 16.46 3.34 1.24
N ARG A 56 16.89 4.18 2.19
CA ARG A 56 15.97 4.92 3.07
C ARG A 56 15.11 5.93 2.29
N ALA A 57 15.71 6.66 1.35
CA ALA A 57 14.98 7.63 0.53
C ALA A 57 13.90 6.97 -0.33
N LEU A 58 14.23 5.85 -1.01
CA LEU A 58 13.27 5.09 -1.81
C LEU A 58 12.16 4.45 -0.96
N ALA A 59 12.50 3.97 0.25
CA ALA A 59 11.50 3.47 1.18
C ALA A 59 10.52 4.58 1.63
N ASP A 60 11.02 5.78 1.94
CA ASP A 60 10.20 6.94 2.30
C ASP A 60 9.26 7.34 1.15
N GLN A 61 9.79 7.42 -0.07
CA GLN A 61 9.00 7.69 -1.28
C GLN A 61 7.94 6.63 -1.54
N THR A 62 8.30 5.35 -1.48
CA THR A 62 7.35 4.23 -1.66
C THR A 62 6.25 4.29 -0.60
N LEU A 63 6.62 4.52 0.66
CA LEU A 63 5.65 4.71 1.74
C LEU A 63 4.73 5.89 1.46
N ARG A 64 5.24 7.06 1.06
CA ARG A 64 4.41 8.22 0.70
C ARG A 64 3.36 7.90 -0.36
N ALA A 65 3.71 7.14 -1.40
CA ALA A 65 2.73 6.68 -2.39
C ALA A 65 1.68 5.75 -1.78
N VAL A 66 2.08 4.83 -0.89
CA VAL A 66 1.15 3.97 -0.14
C VAL A 66 0.22 4.80 0.76
N PHE A 67 0.74 5.83 1.44
CA PHE A 67 -0.07 6.75 2.26
C PHE A 67 -1.08 7.54 1.41
N GLU A 68 -0.65 8.04 0.25
CA GLU A 68 -1.52 8.76 -0.69
C GLU A 68 -2.69 7.86 -1.13
N MET A 69 -2.39 6.64 -1.57
CA MET A 69 -3.39 5.66 -1.97
C MET A 69 -4.34 5.26 -0.82
N LEU A 70 -3.78 4.99 0.36
CA LEU A 70 -4.55 4.47 1.49
C LEU A 70 -5.39 5.53 2.17
N PHE A 71 -4.90 6.76 2.34
CA PHE A 71 -5.54 7.75 3.21
C PHE A 71 -6.05 8.99 2.48
N CYS A 72 -5.49 9.34 1.31
CA CYS A 72 -5.92 10.51 0.54
C CYS A 72 -6.91 10.11 -0.55
N THR A 73 -6.51 9.24 -1.48
CA THR A 73 -7.27 8.98 -2.70
C THR A 73 -8.22 7.78 -2.59
N GLY A 74 -7.86 6.80 -1.77
CA GLY A 74 -8.58 5.53 -1.61
C GLY A 74 -8.44 4.58 -2.80
N LEU A 75 -7.57 4.85 -3.78
CA LEU A 75 -7.29 3.95 -4.90
C LEU A 75 -6.02 3.14 -4.60
N VAL A 76 -6.16 1.88 -4.24
CA VAL A 76 -5.08 1.06 -3.70
C VAL A 76 -4.66 -0.01 -4.69
N HIS A 77 -3.38 -0.05 -5.07
CA HIS A 77 -2.78 -1.17 -5.80
C HIS A 77 -2.55 -2.33 -4.82
N CYS A 78 -3.47 -3.23 -4.59
CA CYS A 78 -3.41 -4.22 -3.50
C CYS A 78 -2.22 -5.22 -3.50
N ASP A 79 -1.28 -5.14 -4.45
CA ASP A 79 -0.13 -6.05 -4.57
C ASP A 79 1.22 -5.34 -4.91
N LEU A 80 1.67 -4.40 -4.09
CA LEU A 80 2.95 -3.67 -4.28
C LEU A 80 4.20 -4.48 -3.87
N HIS A 81 4.35 -5.68 -4.40
CA HIS A 81 5.55 -6.50 -4.17
C HIS A 81 6.73 -6.07 -5.07
N PRO A 82 7.98 -6.47 -4.77
CA PRO A 82 9.16 -6.08 -5.55
C PRO A 82 9.16 -6.48 -7.04
N GLY A 83 8.25 -7.36 -7.47
CA GLY A 83 8.12 -7.73 -8.89
C GLY A 83 7.30 -6.73 -9.70
N ASN A 84 6.35 -6.05 -9.06
CA ASN A 84 5.51 -5.01 -9.65
C ASN A 84 6.14 -3.61 -9.56
N LEU A 85 7.22 -3.50 -8.78
CA LEU A 85 7.98 -2.28 -8.58
C LEU A 85 9.37 -2.37 -9.22
N ARG A 86 9.80 -1.29 -9.89
CA ARG A 86 11.20 -1.13 -10.30
C ARG A 86 11.79 0.13 -9.70
N LEU A 87 12.87 -0.06 -8.95
CA LEU A 87 13.69 1.05 -8.47
C LEU A 87 14.70 1.44 -9.54
N THR A 88 14.69 2.69 -9.98
CA THR A 88 15.62 3.19 -11.01
C THR A 88 16.89 3.76 -10.37
N ARG A 89 17.99 3.82 -11.15
CA ARG A 89 19.20 4.53 -10.71
C ARG A 89 18.99 6.01 -10.42
N SER A 90 18.00 6.65 -11.05
CA SER A 90 17.65 8.05 -10.79
C SER A 90 16.95 8.28 -9.45
N GLY A 91 16.59 7.21 -8.73
CA GLY A 91 15.88 7.32 -7.46
C GLY A 91 14.37 7.45 -7.61
N SER A 92 13.80 6.90 -8.68
CA SER A 92 12.35 6.84 -8.91
C SER A 92 11.84 5.42 -8.68
N VAL A 93 10.57 5.32 -8.32
CA VAL A 93 9.82 4.06 -8.19
C VAL A 93 8.92 3.93 -9.40
N VAL A 94 9.03 2.83 -10.16
CA VAL A 94 8.13 2.56 -11.30
C VAL A 94 7.16 1.46 -10.91
N VAL A 95 5.87 1.72 -11.00
CA VAL A 95 4.81 0.71 -10.83
C VAL A 95 4.46 0.18 -12.22
N LEU A 96 4.72 -1.11 -12.46
CA LEU A 96 4.55 -1.72 -13.78
C LEU A 96 3.23 -2.47 -13.96
N ASP A 97 2.74 -3.04 -12.88
CA ASP A 97 1.52 -3.85 -12.86
C ASP A 97 0.38 -3.01 -12.28
N ALA A 98 -0.85 -3.29 -12.68
CA ALA A 98 -2.05 -2.78 -12.02
C ALA A 98 -3.19 -3.81 -12.11
N GLY A 99 -2.83 -5.10 -12.10
CA GLY A 99 -3.71 -6.25 -12.17
C GLY A 99 -4.64 -6.30 -10.96
N PHE A 100 -4.17 -5.85 -9.79
CA PHE A 100 -4.97 -5.80 -8.58
C PHE A 100 -5.03 -4.38 -7.99
N VAL A 101 -6.08 -3.64 -8.37
CA VAL A 101 -6.37 -2.30 -7.85
C VAL A 101 -7.79 -2.26 -7.30
N TYR A 102 -7.95 -1.65 -6.13
CA TYR A 102 -9.23 -1.56 -5.45
C TYR A 102 -9.51 -0.14 -4.99
N ARG A 103 -10.77 0.30 -5.13
CA ARG A 103 -11.22 1.57 -4.56
C ARG A 103 -11.82 1.30 -3.19
N VAL A 104 -11.10 1.70 -2.14
CA VAL A 104 -11.52 1.55 -0.75
C VAL A 104 -12.70 2.48 -0.49
N PRO A 105 -13.83 1.98 0.06
CA PRO A 105 -14.94 2.83 0.48
C PRO A 105 -14.49 3.86 1.52
N GLU A 106 -15.05 5.07 1.45
CA GLU A 106 -14.68 6.18 2.33
C GLU A 106 -14.76 5.82 3.82
N VAL A 107 -15.83 5.14 4.24
CA VAL A 107 -16.00 4.68 5.63
C VAL A 107 -14.87 3.73 6.07
N VAL A 108 -14.44 2.82 5.19
CA VAL A 108 -13.33 1.90 5.48
C VAL A 108 -12.01 2.67 5.54
N ARG A 109 -11.83 3.67 4.67
CA ARG A 109 -10.64 4.53 4.65
C ARG A 109 -10.50 5.33 5.94
N GLU A 110 -11.59 5.93 6.41
CA GLU A 110 -11.62 6.67 7.69
C GLU A 110 -11.29 5.75 8.87
N ASN A 111 -11.91 4.57 8.92
CA ASN A 111 -11.61 3.59 9.95
C ASN A 111 -10.16 3.08 9.89
N LEU A 112 -9.59 2.91 8.70
CA LEU A 112 -8.18 2.56 8.54
C LEU A 112 -7.28 3.66 9.11
N ALA A 113 -7.59 4.94 8.86
CA ALA A 113 -6.87 6.06 9.44
C ALA A 113 -6.98 6.07 10.98
N LEU A 114 -8.17 5.82 11.52
CA LEU A 114 -8.39 5.68 12.96
C LEU A 114 -7.59 4.51 13.55
N PHE A 115 -7.51 3.38 12.85
CA PHE A 115 -6.71 2.24 13.28
C PHE A 115 -5.23 2.62 13.44
N PHE A 116 -4.61 3.22 12.41
CA PHE A 116 -3.20 3.60 12.48
C PHE A 116 -2.92 4.72 13.49
N LEU A 117 -3.84 5.67 13.65
CA LEU A 117 -3.75 6.70 14.68
C LEU A 117 -3.74 6.09 16.08
N ASN A 118 -4.67 5.17 16.35
CA ASN A 118 -4.77 4.49 17.64
C ASN A 118 -3.61 3.53 17.87
N LEU A 119 -3.07 2.89 16.82
CA LEU A 119 -1.85 2.09 16.90
C LEU A 119 -0.67 2.95 17.37
N GLY A 120 -0.53 4.17 16.83
CA GLY A 120 0.48 5.13 17.26
C GLY A 120 0.36 5.54 18.73
N PHE A 121 -0.87 5.66 19.24
CA PHE A 121 -1.16 5.92 20.66
C PHE A 121 -1.19 4.66 21.53
N ARG A 122 -0.92 3.47 20.95
CA ARG A 122 -1.03 2.17 21.63
C ARG A 122 -2.39 1.91 22.26
N ASN A 123 -3.45 2.33 21.57
CA ASN A 123 -4.83 2.14 22.02
C ASN A 123 -5.46 0.93 21.34
N GLY A 124 -5.10 -0.26 21.83
CA GLY A 124 -5.61 -1.55 21.35
C GLY A 124 -7.12 -1.67 21.21
N PRO A 125 -7.92 -1.28 22.23
CA PRO A 125 -9.37 -1.32 22.14
C PRO A 125 -9.94 -0.47 20.99
N ARG A 126 -9.39 0.73 20.75
CA ARG A 126 -9.81 1.59 19.64
C ARG A 126 -9.34 1.07 18.28
N CYS A 127 -8.20 0.40 18.21
CA CYS A 127 -7.80 -0.34 17.02
C CYS A 127 -8.82 -1.44 16.68
N ALA A 128 -9.30 -2.17 17.69
CA ALA A 128 -10.31 -3.21 17.47
C ALA A 128 -11.64 -2.63 16.98
N GLU A 129 -12.09 -1.54 17.59
CA GLU A 129 -13.30 -0.81 17.18
C GLU A 129 -13.23 -0.39 15.71
N ALA A 130 -12.10 0.19 15.27
CA ALA A 130 -11.90 0.60 13.89
C ALA A 130 -11.97 -0.57 12.89
N VAL A 131 -11.39 -1.73 13.24
CA VAL A 131 -11.47 -2.93 12.40
C VAL A 131 -12.89 -3.49 12.36
N LEU A 132 -13.56 -3.59 13.50
CA LEU A 132 -14.95 -4.06 13.58
C LEU A 132 -15.91 -3.14 12.81
N ALA A 133 -15.70 -1.82 12.86
CA ALA A 133 -16.48 -0.84 12.12
C ALA A 133 -16.26 -0.92 10.59
N SER A 134 -15.18 -1.58 10.15
CA SER A 134 -14.88 -1.81 8.73
C SER A 134 -15.35 -3.17 8.23
N ALA A 135 -15.78 -4.06 9.12
CA ALA A 135 -16.18 -5.42 8.77
C ALA A 135 -17.56 -5.42 8.09
N GLU A 136 -17.67 -6.20 7.01
CA GLU A 136 -18.93 -6.32 6.26
C GLU A 136 -20.04 -6.99 7.10
N GLN A 137 -19.65 -7.93 7.97
CA GLN A 137 -20.57 -8.65 8.85
C GLN A 137 -19.96 -8.85 10.24
N VAL A 138 -20.64 -8.31 11.25
CA VAL A 138 -20.44 -8.62 12.67
C VAL A 138 -21.81 -9.03 13.21
N ASP A 139 -21.95 -10.29 13.57
CA ASP A 139 -23.22 -10.85 14.04
C ASP A 139 -23.12 -11.34 15.50
N GLY A 140 -24.23 -11.82 16.06
CA GLY A 140 -24.27 -12.32 17.44
C GLY A 140 -23.45 -13.59 17.69
N ARG A 141 -22.82 -14.18 16.66
CA ARG A 141 -21.87 -15.30 16.80
C ARG A 141 -20.42 -14.82 16.90
N SER A 142 -20.18 -13.56 16.59
CA SER A 142 -18.86 -12.95 16.58
C SER A 142 -18.44 -12.61 18.00
N ASP A 143 -17.36 -13.21 18.49
CA ASP A 143 -16.81 -12.87 19.82
C ASP A 143 -15.99 -11.58 19.74
N THR A 144 -16.68 -10.44 19.71
CA THR A 144 -16.05 -9.13 19.61
C THR A 144 -15.23 -8.79 20.86
N ALA A 145 -15.57 -9.37 22.01
CA ALA A 145 -14.83 -9.18 23.25
C ALA A 145 -13.47 -9.88 23.19
N ALA A 146 -13.44 -11.15 22.76
CA ALA A 146 -12.19 -11.86 22.53
C ALA A 146 -11.34 -11.18 21.44
N PHE A 147 -11.95 -10.79 20.31
CA PHE A 147 -11.24 -10.06 19.25
C PHE A 147 -10.59 -8.78 19.77
N THR A 148 -11.31 -8.00 20.58
CA THR A 148 -10.79 -6.76 21.17
C THR A 148 -9.63 -7.03 22.13
N ALA A 149 -9.72 -8.08 22.94
CA ALA A 149 -8.63 -8.49 23.82
C ALA A 149 -7.39 -8.91 23.01
N ASP A 150 -7.58 -9.65 21.93
CA ASP A 150 -6.49 -10.13 21.05
C ASP A 150 -5.80 -8.98 20.32
N MET A 151 -6.57 -8.06 19.76
CA MET A 151 -6.06 -6.83 19.15
C MET A 151 -5.27 -6.00 20.17
N THR A 152 -5.76 -5.89 21.41
CA THR A 152 -5.06 -5.16 22.46
C THR A 152 -3.71 -5.79 22.78
N ARG A 153 -3.66 -7.13 22.92
CA ARG A 153 -2.40 -7.86 23.11
C ARG A 153 -1.43 -7.64 21.95
N LEU A 154 -1.92 -7.61 20.71
CA LEU A 154 -1.10 -7.38 19.53
C LEU A 154 -0.51 -5.96 19.51
N VAL A 155 -1.35 -4.95 19.79
CA VAL A 155 -0.94 -3.55 19.86
C VAL A 155 0.04 -3.29 21.00
N ASP A 156 -0.15 -3.90 22.16
CA ASP A 156 0.78 -3.77 23.29
C ASP A 156 2.13 -4.42 22.98
N ARG A 157 2.13 -5.57 22.29
CA ARG A 157 3.34 -6.30 21.91
C ARG A 157 4.20 -5.51 20.92
N TYR A 158 3.57 -4.95 19.88
CA TYR A 158 4.27 -4.29 18.78
C TYR A 158 4.25 -2.77 18.84
N GLY A 159 3.56 -2.20 19.83
CA GLY A 159 3.51 -0.76 20.05
C GLY A 159 4.91 -0.19 20.20
N GLY A 160 5.33 0.61 19.22
CA GLY A 160 6.64 1.27 19.19
C GLY A 160 7.84 0.37 18.85
N THR A 161 7.63 -0.83 18.31
CA THR A 161 8.71 -1.61 17.69
C THR A 161 9.00 -1.09 16.28
N THR A 162 10.13 -1.51 15.70
CA THR A 162 10.41 -1.22 14.28
C THR A 162 9.79 -2.28 13.39
N ALA A 163 9.64 -1.98 12.09
CA ALA A 163 9.14 -2.95 11.12
C ALA A 163 9.98 -4.23 11.05
N ARG A 164 11.27 -4.18 11.43
CA ARG A 164 12.15 -5.36 11.50
C ARG A 164 11.71 -6.33 12.60
N ASP A 165 11.15 -5.81 13.67
CA ASP A 165 10.81 -6.58 14.88
C ASP A 165 9.32 -6.95 14.92
N PHE A 166 8.60 -6.72 13.83
CA PHE A 166 7.19 -7.04 13.68
C PHE A 166 7.03 -8.45 13.07
N ASP A 167 6.36 -9.34 13.79
CA ASP A 167 6.05 -10.69 13.33
C ASP A 167 4.61 -11.09 13.69
N LEU A 168 3.76 -11.31 12.70
CA LEU A 168 2.35 -11.66 12.93
C LEU A 168 2.14 -13.16 13.19
N ILE A 169 3.16 -13.99 12.94
CA ILE A 169 3.06 -15.46 12.89
C ILE A 169 3.83 -16.12 14.06
N ALA A 170 4.70 -15.38 14.76
CA ALA A 170 5.45 -15.87 15.92
C ALA A 170 4.65 -15.98 17.24
#